data_AF-A0A0K8RCX0-F1
#
_entry.id   AF-A0A0K8RCX0-F1
#
_cell.length_a   1.000
_cell.length_b   1.000
_cell.length_c   1.000
_cell.angle_alpha   90.00
_cell.angle_beta   90.00
_cell.angle_gamma   90.00
#
_symmetry.space_group_name_H-M   'P 1'
#
loop_
_entity.id
_entity.type
_entity.pdbx_description
1 polymer ?
#
loop_
_entity_poly.entity_id
_entity_poly.type
_entity_poly.pdbx_seq_one_letter_code
_entity_poly.pdbx_strand_id
1 'polypeptide(L)'
;MPVRLQCGACPLLLSCIGFFLAITATAVTPVQEGTPVDASQMLRAVNGKMLDFQFKTYDDFIFTDFPPTCLQIQFLYSEEGANSFSELWVHYKTIDKIRHVEQIQLKFKDPTESGLGNTLFFQLPKPFYNGLISKDVEFQVREHNLCYSLKATLNDKCFIIVLPTISGDSRANDCVPTAELVVCQYENYKVSENFGCLEYETVLGIPEVTGSAQTGVKEAISQGPSDDTPLDERNQLLQRYQDFPKGLLFSSLVLVQSSLKEDPSRVCMIMYRPNENPPEHGKLYMLTTYTNQEDFIAQTFNPHTVDGHKDKYKARAQLYRNGRFYDTRVIFTDRKRCTILRTPEYHNLCELFTAGPYTKGSLNNYCFFIYNMYCKEPAKTFTKLGDCWPPARQPNPQQ
;
A
#
# COMPACT_ATOMS: atom_id res chain seq x y z
N MET A 1 5.64 -70.96 53.46
CA MET A 1 4.34 -70.58 54.05
C MET A 1 4.61 -70.24 55.50
N PRO A 2 4.18 -69.07 56.01
CA PRO A 2 2.78 -68.60 55.95
C PRO A 2 2.55 -67.19 55.35
N VAL A 3 1.29 -67.00 54.92
CA VAL A 3 0.40 -65.81 54.95
C VAL A 3 0.82 -64.46 54.35
N ARG A 4 0.05 -64.03 53.33
CA ARG A 4 -0.14 -62.67 52.79
C ARG A 4 -1.31 -61.96 53.50
N LEU A 5 -1.25 -60.63 53.67
CA LEU A 5 -2.11 -59.58 53.04
C LEU A 5 -2.25 -58.30 53.91
N GLN A 6 -2.00 -57.15 53.25
CA GLN A 6 -2.65 -55.81 53.36
C GLN A 6 -2.60 -55.05 54.70
N CYS A 7 -2.66 -53.71 54.77
CA CYS A 7 -2.37 -52.54 53.92
C CYS A 7 -2.76 -51.31 54.77
N GLY A 8 -2.11 -50.15 54.56
CA GLY A 8 -2.56 -48.82 55.02
C GLY A 8 -2.22 -48.47 56.47
N ALA A 9 -1.97 -47.23 56.86
CA ALA A 9 -1.82 -45.95 56.19
C ALA A 9 -1.21 -44.99 57.25
N CYS A 10 -0.56 -43.92 56.78
CA CYS A 10 0.04 -42.80 57.53
C CYS A 10 -0.85 -42.18 58.64
N PRO A 11 -0.35 -41.30 59.55
CA PRO A 11 0.90 -40.51 59.47
C PRO A 11 1.71 -40.42 60.78
N LEU A 12 2.99 -40.02 60.70
CA LEU A 12 3.65 -39.32 61.80
C LEU A 12 4.57 -38.23 61.26
N LEU A 13 4.29 -37.04 61.77
CA LEU A 13 4.97 -35.77 61.56
C LEU A 13 6.40 -35.76 62.10
N LEU A 14 7.21 -34.91 61.45
CA LEU A 14 8.33 -34.16 62.00
C LEU A 14 9.56 -34.95 62.47
N SER A 15 10.63 -34.88 61.69
CA SER A 15 11.90 -34.27 62.13
C SER A 15 13.00 -34.71 61.17
N CYS A 16 13.53 -33.75 60.40
CA CYS A 16 14.95 -33.62 60.09
C CYS A 16 15.13 -32.45 59.13
N ILE A 17 15.52 -31.33 59.73
CA ILE A 17 16.02 -30.13 59.06
C ILE A 17 17.32 -30.53 58.33
N GLY A 18 17.25 -30.60 57.00
CA GLY A 18 18.40 -30.73 56.12
C GLY A 18 18.44 -29.50 55.20
N PHE A 19 19.38 -28.60 55.50
CA PHE A 19 19.78 -27.47 54.67
C PHE A 19 20.02 -27.93 53.22
N PHE A 20 19.08 -27.63 52.31
CA PHE A 20 19.36 -27.56 50.88
C PHE A 20 19.32 -26.09 50.48
N LEU A 21 20.51 -25.51 50.31
CA LEU A 21 20.75 -24.35 49.47
C LEU A 21 20.32 -24.72 48.05
N ALA A 22 19.06 -24.42 47.72
CA ALA A 22 18.62 -24.36 46.34
C ALA A 22 19.30 -23.14 45.73
N ILE A 23 20.40 -23.38 45.00
CA ILE A 23 20.85 -22.44 43.96
C ILE A 23 19.69 -22.41 42.97
N THR A 24 18.86 -21.38 43.05
CA THR A 24 17.95 -21.04 41.97
C THR A 24 18.84 -20.71 40.78
N ALA A 25 19.07 -21.70 39.92
CA ALA A 25 19.40 -21.44 38.54
C ALA A 25 18.22 -20.63 38.01
N THR A 26 18.36 -19.31 38.01
CA THR A 26 17.56 -18.44 37.16
C THR A 26 17.79 -18.96 35.76
N ALA A 27 16.83 -19.75 35.26
CA ALA A 27 16.72 -20.01 33.85
C ALA A 27 16.68 -18.64 33.20
N VAL A 28 17.80 -18.27 32.58
CA VAL A 28 17.85 -17.15 31.64
C VAL A 28 16.80 -17.52 30.61
N THR A 29 15.65 -16.84 30.66
CA THR A 29 14.68 -16.90 29.58
C THR A 29 15.47 -16.62 28.31
N PRO A 30 15.51 -17.54 27.33
CA PRO A 30 16.24 -17.28 26.11
C PRO A 30 15.69 -15.96 25.56
N VAL A 31 16.59 -15.01 25.32
CA VAL A 31 16.28 -13.74 24.66
C VAL A 31 15.52 -14.12 23.39
N GLN A 32 14.22 -13.83 23.33
CA GLN A 32 13.42 -14.18 22.18
C GLN A 32 13.87 -13.30 21.02
N GLU A 33 14.74 -13.85 20.16
CA GLU A 33 14.96 -13.29 18.83
C GLU A 33 13.61 -13.16 18.13
N GLY A 34 13.42 -12.10 17.33
CA GLY A 34 12.19 -11.93 16.55
C GLY A 34 11.93 -13.19 15.71
N THR A 35 10.69 -13.67 15.71
CA THR A 35 10.35 -14.94 15.05
C THR A 35 10.35 -14.72 13.54
N PRO A 36 11.12 -15.49 12.74
CA PRO A 36 11.05 -15.38 11.29
C PRO A 36 9.63 -15.69 10.80
N VAL A 37 9.10 -14.82 9.93
CA VAL A 37 7.75 -14.96 9.36
C VAL A 37 7.80 -14.90 7.85
N ASP A 38 6.77 -15.40 7.19
CA ASP A 38 6.69 -15.33 5.73
C ASP A 38 6.59 -13.87 5.27
N ALA A 39 7.37 -13.51 4.26
CA ALA A 39 7.42 -12.18 3.70
C ALA A 39 6.06 -11.71 3.16
N SER A 40 5.26 -12.63 2.62
CA SER A 40 3.88 -12.33 2.20
C SER A 40 3.02 -11.83 3.35
N GLN A 41 3.21 -12.35 4.56
CA GLN A 41 2.45 -11.95 5.74
C GLN A 41 2.73 -10.49 6.08
N MET A 42 4.01 -10.12 6.15
CA MET A 42 4.42 -8.72 6.35
C MET A 42 3.89 -7.84 5.22
N LEU A 43 4.15 -8.21 3.96
CA LEU A 43 3.76 -7.41 2.80
C LEU A 43 2.25 -7.17 2.74
N ARG A 44 1.40 -8.17 3.01
CA ARG A 44 -0.06 -7.98 3.09
C ARG A 44 -0.44 -7.00 4.20
N ALA A 45 0.27 -7.00 5.32
CA ALA A 45 -0.03 -6.12 6.45
C ALA A 45 0.39 -4.66 6.21
N VAL A 46 1.48 -4.43 5.47
CA VAL A 46 1.99 -3.08 5.16
C VAL A 46 1.60 -2.55 3.78
N ASN A 47 1.00 -3.37 2.92
CA ASN A 47 0.62 -3.01 1.55
C ASN A 47 -0.23 -1.73 1.51
N GLY A 48 0.20 -0.77 0.68
CA GLY A 48 -0.48 0.50 0.45
C GLY A 48 -0.40 1.49 1.60
N LYS A 49 0.16 1.12 2.76
CA LYS A 49 0.36 2.06 3.87
C LYS A 49 1.57 2.94 3.58
N MET A 50 1.40 4.26 3.74
CA MET A 50 2.52 5.20 3.79
C MET A 50 3.13 5.13 5.19
N LEU A 51 4.46 5.02 5.26
CA LEU A 51 5.20 4.93 6.50
C LEU A 51 6.21 6.08 6.61
N ASP A 52 6.12 6.87 7.67
CA ASP A 52 7.00 8.01 7.96
C ASP A 52 8.27 7.55 8.66
N PHE A 53 9.43 7.98 8.16
CA PHE A 53 10.68 7.88 8.90
C PHE A 53 10.55 8.63 10.24
N GLN A 54 11.02 8.02 11.32
CA GLN A 54 10.99 8.63 12.66
C GLN A 54 12.39 8.98 13.16
N PHE A 55 13.27 7.99 13.21
CA PHE A 55 14.64 8.16 13.70
C PHE A 55 15.51 7.00 13.25
N LYS A 56 16.82 7.20 13.40
CA LYS A 56 17.88 6.25 13.10
C LYS A 56 18.97 6.31 14.15
N THR A 57 19.83 5.31 14.16
CA THR A 57 20.98 5.22 15.10
C THR A 57 22.34 5.52 14.47
N TYR A 58 22.38 5.95 13.21
CA TYR A 58 23.62 6.19 12.47
C TYR A 58 23.45 7.32 11.44
N ASP A 59 24.55 7.86 10.91
CA ASP A 59 24.54 9.11 10.13
C ASP A 59 24.02 8.97 8.69
N ASP A 60 24.05 7.77 8.11
CA ASP A 60 23.60 7.50 6.74
C ASP A 60 22.13 7.07 6.71
N PHE A 61 21.48 7.13 5.54
CA PHE A 61 20.11 6.66 5.34
C PHE A 61 20.12 5.40 4.46
N ILE A 62 19.21 4.46 4.71
CA ILE A 62 19.13 3.20 3.96
C ILE A 62 18.77 3.46 2.49
N PHE A 63 17.81 4.35 2.25
CA PHE A 63 17.16 4.49 0.95
C PHE A 63 17.55 5.76 0.18
N THR A 64 18.38 6.64 0.74
CA THR A 64 18.69 7.95 0.14
C THR A 64 20.16 8.30 0.29
N ASP A 65 20.78 8.85 -0.77
CA ASP A 65 22.21 9.25 -0.74
C ASP A 65 22.49 10.52 0.05
N PHE A 66 21.49 11.39 0.13
CA PHE A 66 21.59 12.67 0.81
C PHE A 66 20.63 12.70 1.99
N PRO A 67 21.00 13.37 3.09
CA PRO A 67 20.09 13.55 4.22
C PRO A 67 18.79 14.21 3.74
N PRO A 68 17.66 13.49 3.77
CA PRO A 68 16.42 14.05 3.29
C PRO A 68 15.82 14.95 4.37
N THR A 69 15.17 16.03 3.96
CA THR A 69 14.38 16.88 4.86
C THR A 69 13.09 16.19 5.31
N CYS A 70 12.67 15.17 4.57
CA CYS A 70 11.58 14.28 4.92
C CYS A 70 11.78 12.92 4.20
N LEU A 71 11.38 11.81 4.81
CA LEU A 71 11.46 10.48 4.21
C LEU A 71 10.21 9.66 4.53
N GLN A 72 9.60 9.08 3.51
CA GLN A 72 8.46 8.18 3.60
C GLN A 72 8.67 6.96 2.71
N ILE A 73 8.12 5.82 3.12
CA ILE A 73 8.15 4.60 2.32
C ILE A 73 6.75 3.98 2.18
N GLN A 74 6.50 3.31 1.07
CA GLN A 74 5.26 2.58 0.82
C GLN A 74 5.58 1.23 0.18
N PHE A 75 5.12 0.16 0.81
CA PHE A 75 5.19 -1.17 0.22
C PHE A 75 3.97 -1.39 -0.68
N LEU A 76 4.22 -1.84 -1.90
CA LEU A 76 3.20 -2.33 -2.81
C LEU A 76 3.42 -3.83 -3.00
N TYR A 77 2.36 -4.60 -2.82
CA TYR A 77 2.42 -6.05 -2.92
C TYR A 77 1.16 -6.63 -3.57
N SER A 78 1.38 -7.54 -4.52
CA SER A 78 0.34 -8.39 -5.09
C SER A 78 0.85 -9.83 -5.13
N GLU A 79 0.09 -10.73 -4.52
CA GLU A 79 0.35 -12.16 -4.54
C GLU A 79 -0.34 -12.83 -5.73
N GLU A 80 0.47 -13.48 -6.57
CA GLU A 80 0.07 -13.99 -7.88
C GLU A 80 0.75 -15.33 -8.19
N GLY A 81 0.88 -16.21 -7.19
CA GLY A 81 1.64 -17.47 -7.34
C GLY A 81 3.06 -17.19 -7.82
N ALA A 82 3.44 -17.76 -8.97
CA ALA A 82 4.75 -17.53 -9.60
C ALA A 82 4.98 -16.10 -10.13
N ASN A 83 3.92 -15.29 -10.29
CA ASN A 83 4.00 -13.91 -10.79
C ASN A 83 3.84 -12.86 -9.69
N SER A 84 3.96 -13.26 -8.42
CA SER A 84 3.87 -12.33 -7.30
C SER A 84 4.84 -11.17 -7.50
N PHE A 85 4.38 -9.96 -7.20
CA PHE A 85 5.15 -8.74 -7.38
C PHE A 85 5.18 -7.97 -6.08
N SER A 86 6.33 -7.37 -5.78
CA SER A 86 6.41 -6.35 -4.75
C SER A 86 7.42 -5.27 -5.10
N GLU A 87 7.07 -4.05 -4.72
CA GLU A 87 7.91 -2.88 -4.81
C GLU A 87 7.89 -2.13 -3.48
N LEU A 88 9.02 -1.52 -3.15
CA LEU A 88 9.11 -0.49 -2.14
C LEU A 88 9.26 0.85 -2.84
N TRP A 89 8.35 1.77 -2.55
CA TRP A 89 8.40 3.13 -3.03
C TRP A 89 8.97 4.01 -1.92
N VAL A 90 9.96 4.83 -2.27
CA VAL A 90 10.66 5.72 -1.36
C VAL A 90 10.40 7.14 -1.80
N HIS A 91 9.69 7.90 -0.97
CA HIS A 91 9.34 9.29 -1.19
C HIS A 91 10.20 10.17 -0.29
N TYR A 92 10.97 11.09 -0.86
CA TYR A 92 11.82 11.97 -0.06
C TYR A 92 11.96 13.35 -0.68
N LYS A 93 12.32 14.33 0.17
CA LYS A 93 12.73 15.67 -0.24
C LYS A 93 14.16 15.93 0.13
N THR A 94 14.92 16.52 -0.79
CA THR A 94 16.27 17.02 -0.53
C THR A 94 16.22 18.45 0.04
N ILE A 95 17.38 19.00 0.44
CA ILE A 95 17.51 20.33 1.07
C ILE A 95 17.04 21.45 0.14
N ASP A 96 17.20 21.27 -1.17
CA ASP A 96 16.71 22.17 -2.23
C ASP A 96 15.19 22.06 -2.47
N LYS A 97 14.47 21.29 -1.65
CA LYS A 97 13.03 21.01 -1.74
C LYS A 97 12.62 20.24 -3.00
N ILE A 98 13.58 19.69 -3.76
CA ILE A 98 13.26 18.80 -4.87
C ILE A 98 12.68 17.50 -4.30
N ARG A 99 11.60 17.05 -4.94
CA ARG A 99 10.88 15.83 -4.57
C ARG A 99 11.40 14.67 -5.40
N HIS A 100 11.61 13.54 -4.74
CA HIS A 100 12.08 12.31 -5.35
C HIS A 100 11.14 11.16 -5.00
N VAL A 101 10.90 10.29 -5.99
CA VAL A 101 10.21 9.02 -5.81
C VAL A 101 11.08 7.94 -6.44
N GLU A 102 11.61 7.05 -5.61
CA GLU A 102 12.40 5.91 -6.05
C GLU A 102 11.61 4.62 -5.89
N GLN A 103 11.66 3.77 -6.91
CA GLN A 103 10.99 2.48 -6.93
C GLN A 103 12.05 1.38 -6.82
N ILE A 104 11.95 0.60 -5.76
CA ILE A 104 12.86 -0.50 -5.44
C ILE A 104 12.09 -1.81 -5.64
N GLN A 105 12.46 -2.58 -6.66
CA GLN A 105 11.86 -3.88 -6.89
C GLN A 105 12.30 -4.87 -5.80
N LEU A 106 11.34 -5.62 -5.28
CA LEU A 106 11.60 -6.67 -4.30
C LEU A 106 11.55 -8.03 -5.00
N LYS A 107 12.60 -8.82 -4.80
CA LYS A 107 12.67 -10.21 -5.28
C LYS A 107 12.44 -11.18 -4.14
N PHE A 108 11.74 -12.26 -4.43
CA PHE A 108 11.50 -13.35 -3.50
C PHE A 108 12.50 -14.45 -3.75
N LYS A 109 13.16 -14.93 -2.69
CA LYS A 109 14.08 -16.05 -2.75
C LYS A 109 13.35 -17.32 -2.35
N ASP A 110 13.60 -18.39 -3.09
CA ASP A 110 13.02 -19.71 -2.88
C ASP A 110 11.48 -19.69 -2.68
N PRO A 111 10.71 -19.02 -3.57
CA PRO A 111 9.25 -19.03 -3.46
C PRO A 111 8.75 -20.48 -3.57
N THR A 112 8.01 -20.93 -2.55
CA THR A 112 7.38 -22.25 -2.52
C THR A 112 5.92 -22.13 -2.92
N GLU A 113 5.25 -23.25 -3.20
CA GLU A 113 3.80 -23.24 -3.50
C GLU A 113 2.95 -22.67 -2.36
N SER A 114 3.47 -22.64 -1.11
CA SER A 114 2.76 -22.19 0.09
C SER A 114 3.11 -20.78 0.57
N GLY A 115 4.09 -20.10 -0.03
CA GLY A 115 4.54 -18.78 0.45
C GLY A 115 5.84 -18.27 -0.18
N LEU A 116 6.20 -17.03 0.14
CA LEU A 116 7.37 -16.34 -0.43
C LEU A 116 8.66 -16.60 0.37
N GLY A 117 8.57 -17.39 1.45
CA GLY A 117 9.68 -17.60 2.37
C GLY A 117 9.83 -16.42 3.32
N ASN A 118 10.82 -16.47 4.20
CA ASN A 118 11.06 -15.44 5.24
C ASN A 118 12.09 -14.39 4.84
N THR A 119 12.40 -14.24 3.54
CA THR A 119 13.41 -13.31 3.05
C THR A 119 12.91 -12.45 1.89
N LEU A 120 13.38 -11.21 1.85
CA LEU A 120 13.12 -10.25 0.79
C LEU A 120 14.45 -9.70 0.27
N PHE A 121 14.62 -9.74 -1.06
CA PHE A 121 15.76 -9.11 -1.73
C PHE A 121 15.38 -7.73 -2.20
N PHE A 122 16.04 -6.72 -1.66
CA PHE A 122 15.92 -5.35 -2.16
C PHE A 122 16.96 -5.14 -3.25
N GLN A 123 16.51 -4.74 -4.45
CA GLN A 123 17.38 -4.28 -5.51
C GLN A 123 17.59 -2.77 -5.38
N LEU A 124 18.45 -2.38 -4.45
CA LEU A 124 18.68 -0.98 -4.16
C LEU A 124 19.30 -0.28 -5.39
N PRO A 125 18.91 0.98 -5.67
CA PRO A 125 19.47 1.71 -6.79
C PRO A 125 20.99 1.87 -6.67
N LYS A 126 21.49 1.87 -5.42
CA LYS A 126 22.88 2.08 -5.04
C LYS A 126 23.30 1.17 -3.88
N PRO A 127 24.61 0.88 -3.76
CA PRO A 127 25.13 0.06 -2.67
C PRO A 127 25.04 0.80 -1.32
N PHE A 128 24.85 0.03 -0.24
CA PHE A 128 24.63 0.52 1.12
C PHE A 128 25.80 1.34 1.71
N TYR A 129 27.00 1.22 1.13
CA TYR A 129 28.21 1.91 1.58
C TYR A 129 29.14 2.25 0.41
N ASN A 130 29.79 3.41 0.49
CA ASN A 130 30.89 3.78 -0.39
C ASN A 130 32.00 2.72 -0.32
N GLY A 131 32.08 1.88 -1.36
CA GLY A 131 33.24 1.04 -1.63
C GLY A 131 33.04 -0.46 -1.54
N LEU A 132 31.91 -1.00 -1.06
CA LEU A 132 31.67 -2.45 -1.04
C LEU A 132 30.18 -2.78 -1.00
N ILE A 133 29.82 -3.85 -1.73
CA ILE A 133 28.57 -4.64 -1.74
C ILE A 133 27.62 -4.36 -2.91
N SER A 134 27.09 -5.47 -3.45
CA SER A 134 26.03 -5.57 -4.46
C SER A 134 24.84 -4.63 -4.18
N LYS A 135 24.14 -4.25 -5.24
CA LYS A 135 22.83 -3.58 -5.17
C LYS A 135 21.76 -4.44 -4.50
N ASP A 136 21.97 -5.75 -4.49
CA ASP A 136 21.02 -6.71 -3.97
C ASP A 136 21.33 -7.01 -2.49
N VAL A 137 20.39 -6.68 -1.60
CA VAL A 137 20.50 -6.94 -0.15
C VAL A 137 19.39 -7.89 0.29
N GLU A 138 19.77 -8.97 0.97
CA GLU A 138 18.88 -9.95 1.56
C GLU A 138 18.46 -9.52 2.96
N PHE A 139 17.16 -9.32 3.16
CA PHE A 139 16.56 -9.04 4.46
C PHE A 139 15.72 -10.22 4.93
N GLN A 140 15.95 -10.67 6.15
CA GLN A 140 15.08 -11.61 6.85
C GLN A 140 13.91 -10.86 7.48
N VAL A 141 12.69 -11.33 7.21
CA VAL A 141 11.45 -10.81 7.78
C VAL A 141 11.19 -11.46 9.12
N ARG A 142 11.00 -10.64 10.15
CA ARG A 142 10.80 -11.08 11.54
C ARG A 142 9.58 -10.39 12.13
N GLU A 143 8.84 -11.12 12.96
CA GLU A 143 7.75 -10.59 13.78
C GLU A 143 8.14 -10.60 15.26
N HIS A 144 7.88 -9.49 15.95
CA HIS A 144 8.04 -9.39 17.39
C HIS A 144 7.05 -8.36 17.94
N ASN A 145 6.33 -8.72 19.02
CA ASN A 145 5.30 -7.88 19.65
C ASN A 145 4.33 -7.18 18.68
N LEU A 146 3.84 -7.92 17.66
CA LEU A 146 2.94 -7.40 16.62
C LEU A 146 3.56 -6.31 15.74
N CYS A 147 4.88 -6.21 15.67
CA CYS A 147 5.59 -5.44 14.66
C CYS A 147 6.32 -6.35 13.68
N TYR A 148 6.61 -5.84 12.49
CA TYR A 148 7.59 -6.47 11.61
C TYR A 148 8.93 -5.75 11.66
N SER A 149 10.00 -6.50 11.48
CA SER A 149 11.32 -5.95 11.21
C SER A 149 11.98 -6.70 10.06
N LEU A 150 12.73 -5.96 9.25
CA LEU A 150 13.56 -6.50 8.18
C LEU A 150 15.02 -6.41 8.65
N LYS A 151 15.68 -7.55 8.82
CA LYS A 151 17.08 -7.60 9.25
C LYS A 151 17.99 -8.07 8.13
N ALA A 152 19.03 -7.31 7.82
CA ALA A 152 20.10 -7.71 6.92
C ALA A 152 21.44 -7.75 7.67
N THR A 153 22.29 -8.71 7.31
CA THR A 153 23.68 -8.77 7.77
C THR A 153 24.59 -8.70 6.55
N LEU A 154 25.47 -7.70 6.53
CA LEU A 154 26.36 -7.38 5.41
C LEU A 154 27.76 -7.11 5.95
N ASN A 155 28.74 -7.94 5.56
CA ASN A 155 30.14 -7.82 6.00
C ASN A 155 30.28 -7.59 7.52
N ASP A 156 29.69 -8.49 8.31
CA ASP A 156 29.66 -8.45 9.79
C ASP A 156 28.96 -7.23 10.42
N LYS A 157 28.35 -6.36 9.62
CA LYS A 157 27.44 -5.30 10.08
C LYS A 157 26.00 -5.74 9.96
N CYS A 158 25.19 -5.33 10.93
CA CYS A 158 23.77 -5.65 10.98
C CYS A 158 22.93 -4.38 10.83
N PHE A 159 21.85 -4.48 10.05
CA PHE A 159 20.91 -3.38 9.77
C PHE A 159 19.48 -3.86 9.95
N ILE A 160 18.63 -3.03 10.54
CA ILE A 160 17.23 -3.35 10.81
C ILE A 160 16.33 -2.21 10.34
N ILE A 161 15.30 -2.54 9.55
CA ILE A 161 14.18 -1.62 9.25
C ILE A 161 13.00 -2.06 10.09
N VAL A 162 12.47 -1.16 10.92
CA VAL A 162 11.31 -1.43 11.78
C VAL A 162 10.04 -0.93 11.11
N LEU A 163 9.05 -1.81 10.97
CA LEU A 163 7.77 -1.56 10.32
C LEU A 163 6.59 -1.88 11.26
N PRO A 164 5.69 -0.91 11.56
CA PRO A 164 4.47 -1.19 12.33
C PRO A 164 3.48 -2.02 11.51
N THR A 165 2.70 -2.85 12.20
CA THR A 165 1.57 -3.57 11.56
C THR A 165 0.22 -2.91 11.86
N ILE A 166 0.07 -2.33 13.06
CA ILE A 166 -1.15 -1.68 13.56
C ILE A 166 -0.94 -0.17 13.58
N SER A 167 -2.03 0.61 13.52
CA SER A 167 -2.11 2.08 13.53
C SER A 167 -1.53 2.78 14.78
N GLY A 168 -0.55 2.18 15.46
CA GLY A 168 0.11 2.73 16.64
C GLY A 168 1.56 3.08 16.36
N ASP A 169 2.08 4.00 17.17
CA ASP A 169 3.51 4.31 17.25
C ASP A 169 4.30 3.04 17.58
N SER A 170 4.97 2.45 16.59
CA SER A 170 5.96 1.41 16.84
C SER A 170 7.30 2.05 17.18
N ARG A 171 7.79 1.82 18.40
CA ARG A 171 9.19 2.12 18.74
C ARG A 171 10.04 0.91 18.41
N ALA A 172 11.26 1.14 17.93
CA ALA A 172 12.21 0.06 17.65
C ALA A 172 12.39 -0.89 18.85
N ASN A 173 12.36 -0.36 20.08
CA ASN A 173 12.43 -1.12 21.34
C ASN A 173 11.29 -2.13 21.53
N ASP A 174 10.14 -1.91 20.90
CA ASP A 174 8.99 -2.81 21.01
C ASP A 174 9.07 -3.91 19.95
N CYS A 175 9.62 -3.58 18.78
CA CYS A 175 9.60 -4.43 17.58
C CYS A 175 10.89 -5.23 17.37
N VAL A 176 11.94 -4.92 18.12
CA VAL A 176 13.27 -5.53 17.98
C VAL A 176 13.81 -5.82 19.39
N PRO A 177 14.40 -7.00 19.64
CA PRO A 177 15.00 -7.31 20.93
C PRO A 177 16.11 -6.31 21.30
N THR A 178 16.14 -5.88 22.56
CA THR A 178 17.09 -4.86 23.06
C THR A 178 18.55 -5.20 22.78
N ALA A 179 18.93 -6.48 22.84
CA ALA A 179 20.28 -6.93 22.54
C ALA A 179 20.70 -6.62 21.09
N GLU A 180 19.76 -6.71 20.14
CA GLU A 180 20.03 -6.37 18.74
C GLU A 180 20.06 -4.86 18.50
N LEU A 181 19.26 -4.08 19.24
CA LEU A 181 19.25 -2.61 19.11
C LEU A 181 20.57 -1.95 19.55
N VAL A 182 21.36 -2.63 20.38
CA VAL A 182 22.69 -2.17 20.79
C VAL A 182 23.75 -2.45 19.71
N VAL A 183 23.56 -3.52 18.92
CA VAL A 183 24.59 -4.05 18.02
C VAL A 183 24.32 -3.67 16.56
N CYS A 184 23.04 -3.62 16.17
CA CYS A 184 22.59 -3.36 14.82
C CYS A 184 22.26 -1.88 14.61
N GLN A 185 22.58 -1.38 13.43
CA GLN A 185 22.06 -0.10 12.96
C GLN A 185 20.58 -0.26 12.61
N TYR A 186 19.76 0.76 12.83
CA TYR A 186 18.36 0.66 12.44
C TYR A 186 17.72 1.99 12.06
N GLU A 187 16.69 1.89 11.22
CA GLU A 187 15.75 2.95 10.92
C GLU A 187 14.35 2.54 11.38
N ASN A 188 13.67 3.46 12.06
CA ASN A 188 12.32 3.24 12.57
C ASN A 188 11.32 4.03 11.75
N TYR A 189 10.25 3.34 11.31
CA TYR A 189 9.14 3.94 10.60
C TYR A 189 7.85 3.85 11.42
N LYS A 190 6.89 4.73 11.15
CA LYS A 190 5.53 4.66 11.70
C LYS A 190 4.48 4.84 10.61
N VAL A 191 3.23 4.44 10.84
CA VAL A 191 2.16 4.72 9.87
C VAL A 191 1.97 6.23 9.74
N SER A 192 1.97 6.73 8.50
CA SER A 192 1.87 8.16 8.21
C SER A 192 0.45 8.67 8.46
N GLU A 193 0.32 9.48 9.51
CA GLU A 193 -0.89 10.26 9.81
C GLU A 193 -0.95 11.55 9.00
N ASN A 194 0.23 12.11 8.68
CA ASN A 194 0.40 13.35 7.94
C ASN A 194 1.41 13.15 6.82
N PHE A 195 1.03 13.47 5.60
CA PHE A 195 1.86 13.23 4.43
C PHE A 195 2.96 14.27 4.22
N GLY A 196 3.71 14.66 5.24
CA GLY A 196 4.62 15.81 5.18
C GLY A 196 5.63 15.81 4.01
N CYS A 197 5.98 14.63 3.46
CA CYS A 197 6.80 14.56 2.24
C CYS A 197 6.09 14.85 0.93
N LEU A 198 4.79 14.64 0.88
CA LEU A 198 3.96 14.87 -0.28
C LEU A 198 3.08 16.05 0.09
N GLU A 199 3.44 17.27 -0.32
CA GLU A 199 2.58 18.44 -0.10
C GLU A 199 1.34 18.28 -0.98
N TYR A 200 0.17 18.22 -0.35
CA TYR A 200 -1.11 18.10 -1.05
C TYR A 200 -1.82 19.44 -1.12
N GLU A 201 -2.28 19.78 -2.30
CA GLU A 201 -3.27 20.84 -2.47
C GLU A 201 -4.60 20.26 -2.00
N THR A 202 -5.12 20.74 -0.87
CA THR A 202 -6.44 20.31 -0.40
C THR A 202 -7.51 21.06 -1.17
N VAL A 203 -8.19 20.34 -2.07
CA VAL A 203 -9.33 20.87 -2.82
C VAL A 203 -10.61 20.42 -2.14
N LEU A 204 -11.32 21.38 -1.55
CA LEU A 204 -12.64 21.13 -0.99
C LEU A 204 -13.66 21.12 -2.12
N GLY A 205 -14.24 19.96 -2.39
CA GLY A 205 -15.46 19.89 -3.18
C GLY A 205 -16.54 20.65 -2.43
N ILE A 206 -17.02 21.76 -2.98
CA ILE A 206 -18.26 22.37 -2.52
C ILE A 206 -19.33 21.32 -2.81
N PRO A 207 -20.02 20.75 -1.81
CA PRO A 207 -21.22 20.00 -2.10
C PRO A 207 -22.13 21.00 -2.79
N GLU A 208 -22.43 20.79 -4.07
CA GLU A 208 -23.60 21.43 -4.64
C GLU A 208 -24.77 20.90 -3.81
N VAL A 209 -25.17 21.68 -2.81
CA VAL A 209 -26.51 21.62 -2.25
C VAL A 209 -27.39 22.11 -3.39
N THR A 210 -27.66 21.24 -4.35
CA THR A 210 -28.82 21.37 -5.23
C THR A 210 -30.01 21.11 -4.34
N GLY A 211 -30.41 22.15 -3.62
CA GLY A 211 -31.74 22.24 -3.05
C GLY A 211 -32.71 21.96 -4.18
N SER A 212 -33.40 20.83 -4.09
CA SER A 212 -34.75 20.62 -4.63
C SER A 212 -35.02 21.36 -5.95
N ALA A 213 -34.34 20.97 -7.02
CA ALA A 213 -34.89 21.10 -8.35
C ALA A 213 -35.03 19.69 -8.89
N GLN A 214 -36.20 19.09 -8.67
CA GLN A 214 -36.68 17.98 -9.48
C GLN A 214 -36.78 18.48 -10.93
N THR A 215 -35.68 18.49 -11.68
CA THR A 215 -35.77 18.32 -13.12
C THR A 215 -36.14 16.87 -13.34
N GLY A 216 -37.45 16.62 -13.36
CA GLY A 216 -38.06 15.31 -13.59
C GLY A 216 -37.83 14.79 -14.99
N VAL A 217 -36.57 14.59 -15.37
CA VAL A 217 -36.19 13.72 -16.48
C VAL A 217 -35.73 12.42 -15.84
N LYS A 218 -36.66 11.46 -15.70
CA LYS A 218 -36.28 10.08 -15.40
C LYS A 218 -35.28 9.66 -16.47
N GLU A 219 -34.04 9.35 -16.06
CA GLU A 219 -33.05 8.82 -16.98
C GLU A 219 -33.61 7.56 -17.66
N ALA A 220 -33.54 7.50 -18.99
CA ALA A 220 -34.14 6.42 -19.76
C ALA A 220 -33.49 5.08 -19.41
N ILE A 221 -34.30 4.13 -18.96
CA ILE A 221 -33.90 2.74 -18.79
C ILE A 221 -33.72 2.15 -20.19
N SER A 222 -32.47 1.84 -20.56
CA SER A 222 -32.17 1.19 -21.83
C SER A 222 -32.88 -0.15 -21.92
N GLN A 223 -33.63 -0.37 -23.01
CA GLN A 223 -34.15 -1.69 -23.38
C GLN A 223 -32.97 -2.66 -23.61
N GLY A 224 -33.19 -3.93 -23.27
CA GLY A 224 -32.15 -4.97 -23.24
C GLY A 224 -31.43 -5.16 -24.59
N PRO A 225 -30.13 -5.46 -24.57
CA PRO A 225 -29.32 -5.54 -25.80
C PRO A 225 -29.51 -6.87 -26.52
N SER A 226 -29.17 -6.91 -27.80
CA SER A 226 -28.89 -8.17 -28.52
C SER A 226 -27.57 -8.78 -28.01
N ASP A 227 -27.42 -10.09 -28.18
CA ASP A 227 -26.33 -10.90 -27.59
C ASP A 227 -24.89 -10.43 -27.91
N ASP A 228 -24.68 -9.60 -28.94
CA ASP A 228 -23.36 -9.17 -29.40
C ASP A 228 -22.90 -7.80 -28.87
N THR A 229 -23.73 -7.08 -28.12
CA THR A 229 -23.38 -5.74 -27.61
C THR A 229 -23.09 -5.80 -26.11
N PRO A 230 -21.94 -5.27 -25.62
CA PRO A 230 -21.70 -5.18 -24.18
C PRO A 230 -22.86 -4.41 -23.52
N LEU A 231 -23.26 -4.86 -22.33
CA LEU A 231 -24.34 -4.22 -21.57
C LEU A 231 -24.05 -2.73 -21.44
N ASP A 232 -25.06 -1.88 -21.63
CA ASP A 232 -24.92 -0.45 -21.39
C ASP A 232 -24.31 -0.19 -20.00
N GLU A 233 -23.44 0.81 -19.88
CA GLU A 233 -22.77 1.11 -18.61
C GLU A 233 -23.74 1.45 -17.47
N ARG A 234 -24.97 1.84 -17.77
CA ARG A 234 -26.00 2.15 -16.78
C ARG A 234 -26.90 0.95 -16.51
N ASN A 235 -26.59 -0.22 -17.09
CA ASN A 235 -27.39 -1.41 -16.92
C ASN A 235 -27.32 -1.89 -15.47
N GLN A 236 -28.48 -2.09 -14.86
CA GLN A 236 -28.60 -2.51 -13.46
C GLN A 236 -27.91 -3.84 -13.15
N LEU A 237 -27.68 -4.72 -14.14
CA LEU A 237 -26.92 -5.96 -13.93
C LEU A 237 -25.45 -5.68 -13.58
N LEU A 238 -24.91 -4.54 -14.03
CA LEU A 238 -23.54 -4.12 -13.76
C LEU A 238 -23.36 -3.46 -12.39
N GLN A 239 -24.43 -3.07 -11.69
CA GLN A 239 -24.35 -2.28 -10.45
C GLN A 239 -23.40 -2.87 -9.39
N ARG A 240 -23.30 -4.20 -9.30
CA ARG A 240 -22.35 -4.86 -8.38
C ARG A 240 -20.90 -4.60 -8.76
N TYR A 241 -20.59 -4.42 -10.03
CA TYR A 241 -19.24 -4.12 -10.50
C TYR A 241 -18.97 -2.61 -10.61
N GLN A 242 -19.89 -1.78 -10.15
CA GLN A 242 -19.82 -0.32 -10.27
C GLN A 242 -19.90 0.31 -8.89
N ASP A 243 -19.08 -0.19 -7.98
CA ASP A 243 -19.04 0.23 -6.58
C ASP A 243 -17.71 0.94 -6.36
N PHE A 244 -17.73 2.27 -6.48
CA PHE A 244 -16.54 3.12 -6.49
C PHE A 244 -15.74 2.98 -5.20
N PRO A 245 -16.32 3.10 -3.99
CA PRO A 245 -15.57 2.89 -2.76
C PRO A 245 -14.91 1.51 -2.73
N LYS A 246 -15.64 0.43 -3.05
CA LYS A 246 -15.08 -0.93 -3.06
C LYS A 246 -13.97 -1.10 -4.09
N GLY A 247 -14.03 -0.38 -5.21
CA GLY A 247 -13.00 -0.37 -6.23
C GLY A 247 -11.71 0.34 -5.84
N LEU A 248 -11.67 1.02 -4.69
CA LEU A 248 -10.51 1.77 -4.20
C LEU A 248 -9.91 1.23 -2.88
N LEU A 249 -10.57 0.27 -2.20
CA LEU A 249 -10.23 -0.14 -0.82
C LEU A 249 -8.95 -0.98 -0.68
N PHE A 250 -8.31 -1.39 -1.76
CA PHE A 250 -7.32 -2.48 -1.71
C PHE A 250 -5.85 -2.05 -1.83
N SER A 251 -5.54 -0.80 -2.21
CA SER A 251 -4.23 -0.13 -2.10
C SER A 251 -4.26 1.24 -2.82
N SER A 252 -3.09 1.85 -3.03
CA SER A 252 -2.84 2.82 -4.10
C SER A 252 -3.12 2.18 -5.47
N LEU A 253 -3.93 2.85 -6.31
CA LEU A 253 -4.15 2.48 -7.69
C LEU A 253 -3.33 3.36 -8.62
N VAL A 254 -2.66 2.77 -9.60
CA VAL A 254 -1.85 3.47 -10.60
C VAL A 254 -2.50 3.42 -11.96
N LEU A 255 -2.33 4.47 -12.76
CA LEU A 255 -2.88 4.54 -14.11
C LEU A 255 -2.09 3.63 -15.05
N VAL A 256 -2.79 2.74 -15.76
CA VAL A 256 -2.18 1.80 -16.71
C VAL A 256 -2.60 2.07 -18.15
N GLN A 257 -3.87 2.42 -18.39
CA GLN A 257 -4.35 2.77 -19.73
C GLN A 257 -5.21 4.02 -19.68
N SER A 258 -5.08 4.86 -20.70
CA SER A 258 -5.90 6.05 -20.88
C SER A 258 -6.35 6.17 -22.33
N SER A 259 -7.60 6.60 -22.53
CA SER A 259 -8.12 6.95 -23.84
C SER A 259 -7.64 8.32 -24.32
N LEU A 260 -6.88 9.06 -23.51
CA LEU A 260 -6.35 10.39 -23.84
C LEU A 260 -4.81 10.40 -23.83
N LYS A 261 -4.23 10.60 -25.02
CA LYS A 261 -2.78 10.54 -25.24
C LYS A 261 -2.03 11.66 -24.51
N GLU A 262 -2.50 12.90 -24.69
CA GLU A 262 -1.96 14.09 -24.03
C GLU A 262 -3.03 14.66 -23.11
N ASP A 263 -2.76 14.60 -21.81
CA ASP A 263 -3.64 15.09 -20.75
C ASP A 263 -2.78 15.96 -19.82
N PRO A 264 -3.03 17.28 -19.76
CA PRO A 264 -2.28 18.18 -18.90
C PRO A 264 -2.60 17.98 -17.41
N SER A 265 -3.70 17.32 -17.07
CA SER A 265 -4.15 17.07 -15.70
C SER A 265 -4.40 15.58 -15.46
N ARG A 266 -3.48 14.74 -15.93
CA ARG A 266 -3.58 13.29 -15.81
C ARG A 266 -3.52 12.86 -14.35
N VAL A 267 -4.44 12.00 -13.93
CA VAL A 267 -4.37 11.33 -12.63
C VAL A 267 -3.54 10.07 -12.78
N CYS A 268 -2.35 10.06 -12.18
CA CYS A 268 -1.38 8.97 -12.29
C CYS A 268 -1.49 7.95 -11.17
N MET A 269 -1.96 8.36 -10.00
CA MET A 269 -2.22 7.47 -8.88
C MET A 269 -3.41 7.97 -8.07
N ILE A 270 -4.21 7.07 -7.51
CA ILE A 270 -5.32 7.35 -6.60
C ILE A 270 -5.14 6.51 -5.34
N MET A 271 -5.18 7.12 -4.18
CA MET A 271 -5.24 6.45 -2.88
C MET A 271 -6.52 6.85 -2.17
N TYR A 272 -7.18 5.88 -1.54
CA TYR A 272 -8.45 6.10 -0.85
C TYR A 272 -8.31 5.82 0.65
N ARG A 273 -8.78 6.78 1.46
CA ARG A 273 -8.81 6.66 2.91
C ARG A 273 -10.26 6.81 3.42
N PRO A 274 -10.98 5.70 3.66
CA PRO A 274 -12.41 5.70 3.95
C PRO A 274 -12.82 6.32 5.31
N ASN A 275 -11.86 6.60 6.21
CA ASN A 275 -12.13 6.99 7.60
C ASN A 275 -11.52 8.34 8.00
N GLU A 276 -11.07 9.14 7.03
CA GLU A 276 -10.55 10.49 7.32
C GLU A 276 -11.66 11.54 7.28
N ASN A 277 -11.55 12.57 8.13
CA ASN A 277 -12.57 13.61 8.20
C ASN A 277 -12.61 14.49 6.94
N PRO A 278 -13.80 14.80 6.38
CA PRO A 278 -15.12 14.51 6.94
C PRO A 278 -15.59 13.05 6.72
N PRO A 279 -16.34 12.47 7.69
CA PRO A 279 -16.35 11.05 7.98
C PRO A 279 -17.29 10.16 7.13
N GLU A 280 -18.15 10.71 6.26
CA GLU A 280 -19.14 9.85 5.60
C GLU A 280 -18.49 8.87 4.62
N HIS A 281 -17.50 9.34 3.87
CA HIS A 281 -16.86 8.60 2.80
C HIS A 281 -15.35 8.82 2.71
N GLY A 282 -14.75 9.69 3.53
CA GLY A 282 -13.29 9.84 3.58
C GLY A 282 -12.69 10.75 2.51
N LYS A 283 -11.43 10.51 2.17
CA LYS A 283 -10.66 11.32 1.21
C LYS A 283 -10.01 10.50 0.10
N LEU A 284 -9.87 11.15 -1.06
CA LEU A 284 -8.99 10.71 -2.13
C LEU A 284 -7.72 11.54 -2.13
N TYR A 285 -6.60 10.85 -2.30
CA TYR A 285 -5.29 11.43 -2.54
C TYR A 285 -4.86 11.05 -3.93
N MET A 286 -4.68 12.02 -4.80
CA MET A 286 -4.41 11.82 -6.22
C MET A 286 -3.05 12.40 -6.57
N LEU A 287 -2.18 11.58 -7.15
CA LEU A 287 -0.99 12.08 -7.83
C LEU A 287 -1.37 12.47 -9.24
N THR A 288 -1.11 13.71 -9.62
CA THR A 288 -1.53 14.27 -10.90
C THR A 288 -0.38 14.95 -11.62
N THR A 289 -0.50 15.14 -12.93
CA THR A 289 0.40 16.02 -13.70
C THR A 289 -0.05 17.48 -13.67
N TYR A 290 -1.10 17.79 -12.89
CA TYR A 290 -1.68 19.12 -12.80
C TYR A 290 -0.85 19.96 -11.83
N THR A 291 -0.50 21.18 -12.25
CA THR A 291 0.26 22.23 -11.55
C THR A 291 1.80 22.19 -11.65
N ASN A 292 2.40 23.35 -11.36
CA ASN A 292 3.85 23.58 -11.27
C ASN A 292 4.36 23.60 -9.80
N GLN A 293 3.48 23.39 -8.81
CA GLN A 293 3.79 23.61 -7.38
C GLN A 293 3.47 22.40 -6.50
N GLU A 294 2.33 21.72 -6.71
CA GLU A 294 1.89 20.57 -5.92
C GLU A 294 1.34 19.47 -6.83
N ASP A 295 2.12 18.39 -6.97
CA ASP A 295 1.76 17.25 -7.83
C ASP A 295 0.66 16.37 -7.22
N PHE A 296 0.28 16.65 -5.97
CA PHE A 296 -0.63 15.83 -5.21
C PHE A 296 -1.87 16.65 -4.83
N ILE A 297 -3.05 16.12 -5.16
CA ILE A 297 -4.34 16.70 -4.81
C ILE A 297 -4.99 15.84 -3.73
N ALA A 298 -5.40 16.44 -2.62
CA ALA A 298 -6.27 15.81 -1.64
C ALA A 298 -7.68 16.36 -1.79
N GLN A 299 -8.68 15.50 -2.00
CA GLN A 299 -10.08 15.91 -2.08
C GLN A 299 -10.97 15.07 -1.16
N THR A 300 -12.07 15.65 -0.71
CA THR A 300 -13.15 14.89 -0.09
C THR A 300 -13.74 13.92 -1.11
N PHE A 301 -14.01 12.70 -0.68
CA PHE A 301 -14.65 11.69 -1.52
C PHE A 301 -16.15 11.67 -1.26
N ASN A 302 -16.98 11.96 -2.28
CA ASN A 302 -18.44 11.98 -2.16
C ASN A 302 -19.09 11.05 -3.21
N PRO A 303 -18.98 9.72 -3.03
CA PRO A 303 -19.57 8.74 -3.92
C PRO A 303 -21.09 8.64 -3.74
N HIS A 304 -21.85 8.59 -4.84
CA HIS A 304 -23.31 8.54 -4.84
C HIS A 304 -23.86 7.41 -5.71
N THR A 305 -25.09 7.00 -5.38
CA THR A 305 -25.86 6.01 -6.15
C THR A 305 -26.38 6.66 -7.43
N VAL A 306 -26.47 5.90 -8.51
CA VAL A 306 -27.13 6.34 -9.75
C VAL A 306 -28.56 5.81 -9.82
N ASP A 307 -29.43 6.50 -10.56
CA ASP A 307 -30.83 6.11 -10.71
C ASP A 307 -30.97 4.65 -11.19
N GLY A 308 -31.87 3.92 -10.54
CA GLY A 308 -32.13 2.50 -10.82
C GLY A 308 -31.14 1.52 -10.17
N HIS A 309 -30.04 1.97 -9.58
CA HIS A 309 -29.19 1.11 -8.76
C HIS A 309 -29.72 0.99 -7.33
N LYS A 310 -29.35 -0.11 -6.64
CA LYS A 310 -29.58 -0.22 -5.20
C LYS A 310 -28.67 0.75 -4.45
N ASP A 311 -29.18 1.38 -3.40
CA ASP A 311 -28.48 2.41 -2.60
C ASP A 311 -27.10 2.01 -2.07
N LYS A 312 -26.87 0.71 -1.89
CA LYS A 312 -25.57 0.17 -1.46
C LYS A 312 -24.46 0.29 -2.50
N TYR A 313 -24.78 0.53 -3.78
CA TYR A 313 -23.79 0.63 -4.85
C TYR A 313 -23.62 2.08 -5.26
N LYS A 314 -22.47 2.65 -4.90
CA LYS A 314 -22.12 4.04 -5.24
C LYS A 314 -21.28 4.05 -6.52
N ALA A 315 -21.92 4.31 -7.66
CA ALA A 315 -21.30 4.15 -8.99
C ALA A 315 -20.61 5.41 -9.50
N ARG A 316 -20.86 6.57 -8.90
CA ARG A 316 -20.33 7.85 -9.35
C ARG A 316 -19.72 8.65 -8.21
N ALA A 317 -18.71 9.44 -8.53
CA ALA A 317 -18.16 10.48 -7.67
C ALA A 317 -17.51 11.56 -8.53
N GLN A 318 -17.39 12.77 -7.99
CA GLN A 318 -16.66 13.84 -8.66
C GLN A 318 -15.16 13.70 -8.43
N LEU A 319 -14.35 13.85 -9.48
CA LEU A 319 -12.90 13.92 -9.42
C LEU A 319 -12.42 15.30 -9.87
N TYR A 320 -11.49 15.88 -9.11
CA TYR A 320 -10.84 17.14 -9.46
C TYR A 320 -9.84 16.93 -10.60
N ARG A 321 -10.00 17.70 -11.69
CA ARG A 321 -9.08 17.77 -12.82
C ARG A 321 -9.05 19.18 -13.36
N ASN A 322 -7.87 19.65 -13.75
CA ASN A 322 -7.71 20.91 -14.47
C ASN A 322 -8.47 22.11 -13.86
N GLY A 323 -8.45 22.23 -12.53
CA GLY A 323 -9.09 23.35 -11.83
C GLY A 323 -10.58 23.19 -11.52
N ARG A 324 -11.21 22.06 -11.89
CA ARG A 324 -12.65 21.84 -11.66
C ARG A 324 -12.98 20.39 -11.33
N PHE A 325 -14.15 20.17 -10.71
CA PHE A 325 -14.67 18.84 -10.46
C PHE A 325 -15.45 18.31 -11.66
N TYR A 326 -15.25 17.04 -11.99
CA TYR A 326 -15.97 16.34 -13.07
C TYR A 326 -16.63 15.07 -12.57
N ASP A 327 -17.89 14.86 -12.97
CA ASP A 327 -18.59 13.61 -12.67
C ASP A 327 -17.89 12.42 -13.33
N THR A 328 -17.50 11.45 -12.52
CA THR A 328 -16.78 10.25 -12.93
C THR A 328 -17.56 9.03 -12.47
N ARG A 329 -17.80 8.11 -13.40
CA ARG A 329 -18.47 6.83 -13.16
C ARG A 329 -17.49 5.67 -13.19
N VAL A 330 -17.80 4.63 -12.42
CA VAL A 330 -17.14 3.33 -12.55
C VAL A 330 -17.83 2.56 -13.67
N ILE A 331 -17.07 2.20 -14.72
CA ILE A 331 -17.54 1.23 -15.72
C ILE A 331 -17.54 -0.16 -15.09
N PHE A 332 -16.41 -0.51 -14.48
CA PHE A 332 -16.19 -1.81 -13.87
C PHE A 332 -15.10 -1.73 -12.81
N THR A 333 -15.28 -2.48 -11.73
CA THR A 333 -14.23 -2.85 -10.78
C THR A 333 -14.37 -4.33 -10.44
N ASP A 334 -13.23 -5.00 -10.32
CA ASP A 334 -13.17 -6.34 -9.76
C ASP A 334 -13.23 -6.34 -8.22
N ARG A 335 -13.25 -5.14 -7.61
CA ARG A 335 -13.24 -4.86 -6.17
C ARG A 335 -11.98 -5.37 -5.46
N LYS A 336 -10.91 -5.62 -6.21
CA LYS A 336 -9.70 -6.26 -5.70
C LYS A 336 -8.40 -5.67 -6.24
N ARG A 337 -8.32 -5.40 -7.54
CA ARG A 337 -7.07 -5.04 -8.23
C ARG A 337 -7.25 -4.01 -9.31
N CYS A 338 -8.45 -3.75 -9.81
CA CYS A 338 -8.64 -2.79 -10.88
C CYS A 338 -9.95 -2.01 -10.77
N THR A 339 -9.92 -0.82 -11.36
CA THR A 339 -11.09 0.02 -11.54
C THR A 339 -10.96 0.73 -12.89
N ILE A 340 -12.03 0.68 -13.67
CA ILE A 340 -12.16 1.39 -14.94
C ILE A 340 -13.11 2.55 -14.72
N LEU A 341 -12.61 3.75 -14.98
CA LEU A 341 -13.34 5.00 -14.79
C LEU A 341 -13.71 5.62 -16.13
N ARG A 342 -14.86 6.28 -16.17
CA ARG A 342 -15.26 7.16 -17.27
C ARG A 342 -15.63 8.53 -16.74
N THR A 343 -15.06 9.58 -17.33
CA THR A 343 -15.35 10.98 -17.02
C THR A 343 -15.93 11.64 -18.28
N PRO A 344 -17.26 11.56 -18.50
CA PRO A 344 -17.89 11.96 -19.76
C PRO A 344 -17.59 13.41 -20.17
N GLU A 345 -17.68 14.33 -19.22
CA GLU A 345 -17.50 15.77 -19.45
C GLU A 345 -16.02 16.18 -19.60
N TYR A 346 -15.09 15.27 -19.35
CA TYR A 346 -13.66 15.48 -19.58
C TYR A 346 -13.21 14.61 -20.74
N HIS A 347 -13.42 15.07 -21.98
CA HIS A 347 -13.03 14.35 -23.21
C HIS A 347 -13.60 12.93 -23.35
N ASN A 348 -14.72 12.63 -22.69
CA ASN A 348 -15.21 11.26 -22.53
C ASN A 348 -14.10 10.27 -22.10
N LEU A 349 -13.22 10.75 -21.22
CA LEU A 349 -12.01 10.06 -20.80
C LEU A 349 -12.37 8.71 -20.20
N CYS A 350 -11.69 7.66 -20.65
CA CYS A 350 -11.70 6.36 -20.02
C CYS A 350 -10.31 5.99 -19.54
N GLU A 351 -10.22 5.50 -18.32
CA GLU A 351 -8.96 5.16 -17.66
C GLU A 351 -9.08 3.83 -16.94
N LEU A 352 -8.05 2.99 -17.09
CA LEU A 352 -7.86 1.77 -16.30
C LEU A 352 -6.80 2.03 -15.24
N PHE A 353 -7.21 1.86 -13.99
CA PHE A 353 -6.35 1.89 -12.82
C PHE A 353 -6.17 0.49 -12.26
N THR A 354 -4.97 0.16 -11.80
CA THR A 354 -4.68 -1.12 -11.14
C THR A 354 -3.95 -0.93 -9.80
N ALA A 355 -4.14 -1.83 -8.84
CA ALA A 355 -3.22 -1.99 -7.73
C ALA A 355 -2.13 -2.99 -8.13
N GLY A 356 -0.86 -2.59 -8.01
CA GLY A 356 0.28 -3.44 -8.33
C GLY A 356 0.79 -3.27 -9.79
N PRO A 357 1.16 -4.34 -10.50
CA PRO A 357 1.94 -4.24 -11.73
C PRO A 357 1.16 -3.59 -12.90
N TYR A 358 1.91 -2.84 -13.72
CA TYR A 358 1.44 -2.10 -14.91
C TYR A 358 1.21 -2.99 -16.14
N THR A 359 1.48 -4.29 -16.04
CA THR A 359 1.48 -5.21 -17.18
C THR A 359 0.19 -6.01 -17.29
N LYS A 360 -0.14 -6.42 -18.52
CA LYS A 360 -1.16 -7.44 -18.81
C LYS A 360 -0.65 -8.82 -18.36
N GLY A 361 -0.70 -9.08 -17.06
CA GLY A 361 -0.51 -10.41 -16.51
C GLY A 361 -1.77 -11.28 -16.65
N SER A 362 -1.64 -12.57 -16.35
CA SER A 362 -2.73 -13.57 -16.38
C SER A 362 -3.94 -13.21 -15.49
N LEU A 363 -3.80 -12.29 -14.53
CA LEU A 363 -4.79 -12.01 -13.48
C LEU A 363 -5.59 -10.71 -13.66
N ASN A 364 -5.07 -9.70 -14.36
CA ASN A 364 -5.81 -8.46 -14.68
C ASN A 364 -6.46 -8.50 -16.08
N ASN A 365 -6.34 -9.62 -16.80
CA ASN A 365 -6.77 -9.74 -18.19
C ASN A 365 -8.25 -9.37 -18.39
N TYR A 366 -9.12 -9.65 -17.41
CA TYR A 366 -10.53 -9.25 -17.46
C TYR A 366 -10.71 -7.73 -17.46
N CYS A 367 -9.94 -6.98 -16.67
CA CYS A 367 -10.03 -5.52 -16.64
C CYS A 367 -9.55 -4.91 -17.96
N PHE A 368 -8.47 -5.45 -18.54
CA PHE A 368 -8.00 -5.05 -19.86
C PHE A 368 -8.99 -5.42 -20.98
N PHE A 369 -9.62 -6.60 -20.89
CA PHE A 369 -10.65 -7.03 -21.82
C PHE A 369 -11.90 -6.13 -21.74
N ILE A 370 -12.39 -5.88 -20.54
CA ILE A 370 -13.53 -4.98 -20.29
C ILE A 370 -13.20 -3.56 -20.73
N TYR A 371 -11.99 -3.07 -20.45
CA TYR A 371 -11.53 -1.79 -20.96
C TYR A 371 -11.62 -1.76 -22.49
N ASN A 372 -11.09 -2.75 -23.19
CA ASN A 372 -11.17 -2.80 -24.65
C ASN A 372 -12.62 -2.85 -25.15
N MET A 373 -13.53 -3.54 -24.46
CA MET A 373 -14.96 -3.60 -24.84
C MET A 373 -15.65 -2.24 -24.69
N TYR A 374 -15.43 -1.54 -23.58
CA TYR A 374 -16.16 -0.30 -23.25
C TYR A 374 -15.45 0.98 -23.70
N CYS A 375 -14.13 0.94 -23.82
CA CYS A 375 -13.26 2.10 -24.04
C CYS A 375 -12.44 2.02 -25.32
N LYS A 376 -12.51 0.89 -26.05
CA LYS A 376 -11.77 0.64 -27.28
C LYS A 376 -10.26 0.64 -27.02
N GLU A 377 -9.47 0.77 -28.09
CA GLU A 377 -8.01 0.82 -28.00
C GLU A 377 -7.55 2.04 -27.18
N PRO A 378 -6.66 1.87 -26.20
CA PRO A 378 -6.16 2.99 -25.41
C PRO A 378 -5.26 3.90 -26.26
N ALA A 379 -5.36 5.21 -26.04
CA ALA A 379 -4.49 6.18 -26.68
C ALA A 379 -3.08 6.23 -26.04
N LYS A 380 -2.96 5.81 -24.78
CA LYS A 380 -1.68 5.69 -24.06
C LYS A 380 -1.72 4.52 -23.06
N THR A 381 -0.61 3.80 -22.97
CA THR A 381 -0.37 2.74 -21.98
C THR A 381 0.87 3.10 -21.17
N PHE A 382 0.84 2.88 -19.87
CA PHE A 382 1.91 3.18 -18.93
C PHE A 382 2.48 1.88 -18.39
N THR A 383 3.81 1.81 -18.26
CA THR A 383 4.53 0.61 -17.79
C THR A 383 5.15 0.80 -16.40
N LYS A 384 5.23 2.04 -15.94
CA LYS A 384 5.68 2.46 -14.61
C LYS A 384 5.11 3.84 -14.27
N LEU A 385 5.12 4.22 -12.99
CA LEU A 385 4.58 5.52 -12.56
C LEU A 385 5.27 6.68 -13.26
N GLY A 386 6.59 6.59 -13.43
CA GLY A 386 7.42 7.61 -14.09
C GLY A 386 7.03 7.89 -15.55
N ASP A 387 6.31 6.97 -16.21
CA ASP A 387 5.78 7.21 -17.57
C ASP A 387 4.57 8.17 -17.55
N CYS A 388 3.85 8.20 -16.41
CA CYS A 388 2.67 9.03 -16.21
C CYS A 388 3.04 10.34 -15.50
N TRP A 389 3.69 10.22 -14.35
CA TRP A 389 4.15 11.31 -13.51
C TRP A 389 5.69 11.32 -13.54
N PRO A 390 6.31 12.01 -14.50
CA PRO A 390 7.76 12.05 -14.59
C PRO A 390 8.32 12.72 -13.31
N PRO A 391 9.47 12.24 -12.78
CA PRO A 391 10.13 12.92 -11.67
C PRO A 391 10.34 14.39 -12.04
N ALA A 392 10.10 15.28 -11.07
CA ALA A 392 10.16 16.73 -11.21
C ALA A 392 11.23 17.11 -12.22
N ARG A 393 10.82 17.78 -13.32
CA ARG A 393 11.71 18.21 -14.40
C ARG A 393 12.97 18.77 -13.75
N GLN A 394 14.10 18.08 -13.87
CA GLN A 394 15.36 18.69 -13.49
C GLN A 394 15.42 20.01 -14.29
N PRO A 395 15.62 21.17 -13.63
CA PRO A 395 15.88 22.37 -14.39
C PRO A 395 17.04 22.05 -15.33
N ASN A 396 16.84 22.30 -16.62
CA ASN A 396 17.88 22.08 -17.63
C ASN A 396 19.18 22.68 -17.09
N PRO A 397 20.29 21.91 -17.04
CA PRO A 397 21.59 22.44 -16.59
C PRO A 397 22.17 23.56 -17.49
N GLN A 398 21.40 24.08 -18.44
CA GLN A 398 21.81 25.14 -19.35
C GLN A 398 20.64 26.06 -19.66
N GLN A 399 20.60 27.19 -18.94
CA GLN A 399 20.33 28.50 -19.53
C GLN A 399 21.08 29.58 -18.75
#